data_AF-A0A5K0WUP5-F1
#
_entry.id   AF-A0A5K0WUP5-F1
#
_cell.length_a   1.000
_cell.length_b   1.000
_cell.length_c   1.000
_cell.angle_alpha   90.00
_cell.angle_beta   90.00
_cell.angle_gamma   90.00
#
_symmetry.space_group_name_H-M   'P 1'
#
loop_
_entity.id
_entity.type
_entity.pdbx_description
1 polymer ?
#
loop_
_entity_poly.entity_id
_entity_poly.type
_entity_poly.pdbx_seq_one_letter_code
_entity_poly.pdbx_strand_id
1 'polypeptide(L)'
;GVKLELRTSDRRGLLSEVTRTFRENGLLVTRAEVSTVDGQAVNTFYVSTAAGNPVDPKTIESVRSRVGVAALRVKEDAPSSYQNCNGGRATDAQTGLGGGAVLLSLGSLVWRNLYNLGLIRSYS
;
A
#
# COMPACT_ATOMS: atom_id res chain seq x y z
N GLY A 1 -9.31 6.24 -2.11
CA GLY A 1 -7.89 6.40 -1.74
C GLY A 1 -7.40 7.78 -2.16
N VAL A 2 -6.18 8.17 -1.79
CA VAL A 2 -5.54 9.44 -2.18
C VAL A 2 -4.54 9.18 -3.29
N LYS A 3 -4.46 10.09 -4.28
CA LYS A 3 -3.44 10.04 -5.32
C LYS A 3 -2.27 10.95 -4.95
N LEU A 4 -1.06 10.39 -4.99
CA LEU A 4 0.19 11.07 -4.72
C LEU A 4 1.06 11.03 -5.97
N GLU A 5 1.43 12.20 -6.49
CA GLU A 5 2.34 12.35 -7.62
C GLU A 5 3.72 12.75 -7.12
N LEU A 6 4.72 11.91 -7.38
CA LEU A 6 6.12 12.16 -7.10
C LEU A 6 6.83 12.59 -8.39
N ARG A 7 7.51 13.73 -8.33
CA ARG A 7 8.43 14.21 -9.37
C ARG A 7 9.76 14.58 -8.75
N THR A 8 10.81 13.84 -9.09
CA THR A 8 12.16 14.08 -8.58
C THR A 8 13.21 13.45 -9.49
N SER A 9 14.48 13.78 -9.31
CA SER A 9 15.58 13.12 -10.01
C SER A 9 15.58 11.62 -9.69
N ASP A 10 15.68 10.78 -10.72
CA ASP A 10 15.70 9.34 -10.51
C ASP A 10 17.03 8.92 -9.87
N ARG A 11 16.95 8.15 -8.79
CA ARG A 11 18.11 7.67 -8.06
C ARG A 11 17.88 6.25 -7.57
N ARG A 12 18.95 5.46 -7.51
CA ARG A 12 18.90 4.12 -6.93
C ARG A 12 18.34 4.20 -5.51
N GLY A 13 17.31 3.39 -5.23
CA GLY A 13 16.66 3.33 -3.92
C GLY A 13 15.49 4.30 -3.71
N LEU A 14 15.19 5.21 -4.65
CA LEU A 14 14.10 6.18 -4.51
C LEU A 14 12.75 5.50 -4.20
N LEU A 15 12.35 4.51 -5.01
CA LEU A 15 11.09 3.79 -4.80
C LEU A 15 11.08 3.03 -3.47
N SER A 16 12.23 2.47 -3.07
CA SER A 16 12.35 1.76 -1.79
C SER A 16 12.12 2.70 -0.61
N GLU A 17 12.67 3.91 -0.67
CA GLU A 17 12.50 4.93 0.36
C GLU A 17 11.06 5.43 0.44
N VAL A 18 10.44 5.70 -0.71
CA VAL A 18 9.07 6.20 -0.82
C VAL A 18 8.06 5.17 -0.31
N THR A 19 8.15 3.93 -0.80
CA THR A 19 7.25 2.84 -0.37
C THR A 19 7.45 2.47 1.09
N ARG A 20 8.69 2.53 1.60
CA ARG A 20 8.98 2.39 3.03
C ARG A 20 8.28 3.47 3.85
N THR A 21 8.36 4.72 3.41
CA THR A 21 7.70 5.85 4.08
C THR A 21 6.19 5.63 4.16
N PHE A 22 5.55 5.18 3.09
CA PHE A 22 4.12 4.84 3.11
C PHE A 22 3.80 3.77 4.15
N ARG A 23 4.57 2.67 4.18
CA ARG A 23 4.38 1.58 5.13
C ARG A 23 4.55 2.02 6.59
N GLU A 24 5.58 2.83 6.87
CA GLU A 24 5.85 3.36 8.22
C GLU A 24 4.73 4.30 8.70
N ASN A 25 4.00 4.92 7.77
CA ASN A 25 2.85 5.78 8.05
C ASN A 25 1.50 5.05 8.00
N GLY A 26 1.49 3.72 7.90
CA GLY A 26 0.25 2.92 7.86
C GLY A 26 -0.53 3.04 6.55
N LEU A 27 0.11 3.49 5.47
CA LEU A 27 -0.48 3.59 4.14
C LEU A 27 -0.19 2.35 3.30
N LEU A 28 -1.21 1.90 2.58
CA LEU A 28 -1.16 0.83 1.61
C LEU A 28 -1.22 1.39 0.19
N VAL A 29 -0.29 0.97 -0.66
CA VAL A 29 -0.31 1.31 -2.09
C VAL A 29 -1.23 0.31 -2.81
N THR A 30 -2.34 0.79 -3.37
CA THR A 30 -3.29 -0.04 -4.12
C THR A 30 -2.95 -0.11 -5.61
N ARG A 31 -2.39 0.96 -6.15
CA ARG A 31 -1.91 1.06 -7.53
C ARG A 31 -0.71 2.00 -7.58
N ALA A 32 0.24 1.68 -8.44
CA ALA A 32 1.37 2.54 -8.73
C ALA A 32 1.64 2.58 -10.22
N GLU A 33 1.90 3.77 -10.73
CA GLU A 33 2.41 4.00 -12.08
C GLU A 33 3.79 4.61 -11.91
N VAL A 34 4.80 3.94 -12.44
CA VAL A 34 6.20 4.32 -12.26
C VAL A 34 6.78 4.56 -13.64
N SER A 35 7.34 5.73 -13.85
CA SER A 35 7.97 6.10 -15.11
C SER A 35 9.20 6.96 -14.85
N THR A 36 10.22 6.79 -15.69
CA THR A 36 11.41 7.64 -15.69
C THR A 36 11.50 8.31 -17.06
N VAL A 37 11.53 9.64 -17.09
CA VAL A 37 11.60 10.45 -18.30
C VAL A 37 12.73 11.46 -18.11
N ASP A 38 13.68 11.51 -19.03
CA ASP A 38 14.82 12.43 -19.00
C ASP A 38 15.58 12.46 -17.66
N GLY A 39 15.77 11.28 -17.04
CA GLY A 39 16.44 11.15 -15.74
C GLY A 39 15.60 11.65 -14.54
N GLN A 40 14.33 11.99 -14.75
CA GLN A 40 13.37 12.30 -13.69
C GLN A 40 12.40 11.15 -13.49
N ALA A 41 12.25 10.74 -12.24
CA ALA A 41 11.20 9.83 -11.82
C ALA A 41 9.87 10.60 -11.73
N VAL A 42 8.88 10.15 -12.49
CA VAL A 42 7.52 10.64 -12.51
C VAL A 42 6.61 9.48 -12.10
N ASN A 43 6.29 9.42 -10.81
CA ASN A 43 5.54 8.30 -10.23
C ASN A 43 4.19 8.76 -9.69
N THR A 44 3.16 7.96 -9.92
CA THR A 44 1.83 8.15 -9.34
C THR A 44 1.52 6.98 -8.43
N PHE A 45 1.21 7.26 -7.17
CA PHE A 45 0.82 6.27 -6.18
C PHE A 45 -0.62 6.52 -5.74
N TYR A 46 -1.43 5.47 -5.77
CA TYR A 46 -2.75 5.44 -5.17
C TYR A 46 -2.61 4.78 -3.80
N VAL A 47 -2.86 5.54 -2.75
CA VAL A 47 -2.69 5.10 -1.36
C VAL A 47 -4.02 5.08 -0.62
N SER A 48 -4.13 4.15 0.34
CA SER A 48 -5.29 4.02 1.22
C SER A 48 -4.85 3.56 2.60
N THR A 49 -5.71 3.72 3.60
CA THR A 49 -5.48 3.11 4.92
C THR A 49 -5.85 1.62 4.87
N ALA A 50 -5.31 0.82 5.79
CA ALA A 50 -5.65 -0.60 5.89
C ALA A 50 -7.15 -0.87 6.14
N ALA A 51 -7.85 0.10 6.74
CA ALA A 51 -9.28 0.05 6.99
C ALA A 51 -10.14 0.52 5.79
N GLY A 52 -9.53 0.93 4.67
CA GLY A 52 -10.24 1.52 3.53
C GLY A 52 -10.79 2.92 3.79
N ASN A 53 -10.49 3.51 4.95
CA ASN A 53 -10.89 4.86 5.34
C ASN A 53 -10.09 5.94 4.59
N PRO A 54 -10.64 7.17 4.50
CA PRO A 54 -9.89 8.33 4.02
C PRO A 54 -8.60 8.52 4.82
N VAL A 55 -7.55 8.98 4.15
CA VAL A 55 -6.23 9.20 4.78
C VAL A 55 -6.27 10.53 5.53
N ASP A 56 -5.79 10.54 6.77
CA ASP A 56 -5.66 11.75 7.58
C ASP A 56 -4.67 12.73 6.91
N PRO A 57 -5.04 14.01 6.74
CA PRO A 57 -4.13 15.06 6.28
C PRO A 57 -2.78 15.08 7.01
N LYS A 58 -2.75 14.80 8.32
CA LYS A 58 -1.51 14.75 9.11
C LYS A 58 -0.55 13.66 8.65
N THR A 59 -1.10 12.52 8.23
CA THR A 59 -0.32 11.42 7.65
C THR A 59 0.26 11.83 6.31
N ILE A 60 -0.53 12.53 5.48
CA ILE A 60 -0.06 13.06 4.20
C ILE A 60 1.08 14.07 4.40
N GLU A 61 0.97 14.97 5.37
CA GLU A 61 2.04 15.91 5.70
C GLU A 61 3.31 15.20 6.19
N SER A 62 3.17 14.19 7.05
CA SER A 62 4.30 13.40 7.55
C SER A 62 5.06 12.71 6.42
N VAL A 63 4.32 12.12 5.47
CA VAL A 63 4.89 11.50 4.27
C VAL A 63 5.57 12.53 3.37
N ARG A 64 4.95 13.69 3.16
CA ARG A 64 5.54 14.78 2.35
C ARG A 64 6.80 15.36 2.99
N SER A 65 6.83 15.49 4.32
CA SER A 65 8.01 15.94 5.05
C SER A 65 9.18 14.97 4.85
N ARG A 66 8.92 13.66 4.82
CA ARG A 66 9.95 12.63 4.68
C ARG A 66 10.45 12.46 3.25
N VAL A 67 9.55 12.41 2.26
CA VAL A 67 9.88 12.21 0.84
C VAL A 67 10.37 13.51 0.18
N GLY A 68 9.90 14.66 0.66
CA GLY A 68 10.19 15.98 0.12
C GLY A 68 8.93 16.70 -0.33
N VAL A 69 8.65 17.84 0.30
CA VAL A 69 7.41 18.62 0.12
C VAL A 69 7.23 19.11 -1.32
N ALA A 70 8.35 19.43 -1.99
CA ALA A 70 8.40 19.86 -3.39
C ALA A 70 8.28 18.70 -4.37
N ALA A 71 8.73 17.51 -3.98
CA ALA A 71 8.74 16.33 -4.85
C ALA A 71 7.38 15.62 -4.87
N LEU A 72 6.67 15.58 -3.73
CA LEU A 72 5.42 14.84 -3.57
C LEU A 72 4.20 15.78 -3.52
N ARG A 73 3.40 15.76 -4.59
CA ARG A 73 2.15 16.52 -4.74
C ARG A 73 0.95 15.62 -4.48
N VAL A 74 -0.02 16.13 -3.76
CA VAL A 74 -1.29 15.44 -3.50
C VAL A 74 -2.26 15.85 -4.60
N LYS A 75 -2.80 14.88 -5.34
CA LYS A 75 -3.97 15.10 -6.17
C LYS A 75 -5.17 14.50 -5.45
N GLU A 76 -6.06 15.38 -5.02
CA GLU A 76 -7.38 14.98 -4.55
C GLU A 76 -8.22 14.62 -5.77
N ASP A 77 -8.12 13.37 -6.23
CA ASP A 77 -9.15 12.84 -7.11
C ASP A 77 -10.39 12.58 -6.24
N ALA A 78 -11.53 13.16 -6.64
CA ALA A 78 -12.86 12.96 -6.04
C ALA A 78 -13.09 11.48 -5.65
N PRO A 79 -13.85 11.18 -4.58
CA PRO A 79 -13.84 9.88 -3.92
C PRO A 79 -14.14 8.76 -4.90
N SER A 80 -13.07 8.17 -5.44
CA SER A 80 -13.17 6.95 -6.22
C SER A 80 -13.47 5.87 -5.21
N SER A 81 -14.72 5.40 -5.28
CA SER A 81 -15.21 4.17 -4.69
C SER A 81 -14.28 3.03 -5.10
N TYR A 82 -13.19 2.86 -4.36
CA TYR A 82 -12.54 1.56 -4.25
C TYR A 82 -13.53 0.69 -3.48
N GLN A 83 -14.52 0.17 -4.21
CA GLN A 83 -15.31 -0.96 -3.74
C GLN A 83 -14.36 -2.12 -3.59
N ASN A 84 -14.09 -2.42 -2.32
CA ASN A 84 -13.56 -3.68 -1.86
C ASN A 84 -14.32 -4.83 -2.54
N CYS A 85 -13.66 -5.54 -3.45
CA CYS A 85 -14.14 -6.85 -3.88
C CYS A 85 -13.79 -7.88 -2.80
N ASN A 86 -14.73 -8.00 -1.86
CA ASN A 86 -15.08 -9.14 -1.00
C ASN A 86 -13.99 -10.18 -0.67
N GLY A 87 -13.66 -10.24 0.62
CA GLY A 87 -13.36 -11.49 1.32
C GLY A 87 -14.48 -11.79 2.31
N GLY A 88 -15.61 -12.31 1.83
CA GLY A 88 -16.62 -12.88 2.70
C GLY A 88 -16.04 -14.12 3.40
N ARG A 89 -16.07 -14.12 4.73
CA ARG A 89 -16.04 -15.36 5.50
C ARG A 89 -16.84 -15.16 6.79
N ALA A 90 -18.12 -15.49 6.68
CA ALA A 90 -18.93 -15.84 7.82
C ALA A 90 -18.36 -17.12 8.44
N THR A 91 -18.03 -17.08 9.73
CA THR A 91 -18.04 -18.18 10.72
C THR A 91 -17.81 -17.47 12.06
N ASP A 92 -18.67 -17.59 13.07
CA ASP A 92 -19.00 -18.87 13.68
C ASP A 92 -20.39 -18.85 14.32
N ALA A 93 -21.16 -19.87 13.96
CA ALA A 93 -22.38 -20.26 14.66
C ALA A 93 -21.99 -21.03 15.91
N GLN A 94 -22.46 -20.55 17.05
CA GLN A 94 -22.42 -21.27 18.30
C GLN A 94 -23.35 -22.49 18.25
N THR A 95 -22.82 -23.61 18.77
CA THR A 95 -23.53 -24.70 19.46
C THR A 95 -24.50 -25.58 18.66
N GLY A 96 -24.15 -26.86 18.55
CA GLY A 96 -25.12 -27.96 18.59
C GLY A 96 -25.03 -29.00 17.47
N LEU A 97 -24.59 -30.21 17.85
CA LEU A 97 -25.08 -31.52 17.36
C LEU A 97 -25.07 -31.81 15.83
N GLY A 98 -24.21 -32.76 15.46
CA GLY A 98 -24.54 -33.76 14.42
C GLY A 98 -23.96 -33.52 13.03
N GLY A 99 -23.10 -34.46 12.59
CA GLY A 99 -22.93 -34.86 11.18
C GLY A 99 -22.35 -33.82 10.21
N GLY A 100 -21.11 -34.03 9.78
CA GLY A 100 -20.59 -33.42 8.55
C GLY A 100 -19.12 -33.04 8.63
N ALA A 101 -18.26 -33.78 7.92
CA ALA A 101 -16.92 -33.31 7.58
C ALA A 101 -16.99 -32.08 6.65
N VAL A 102 -15.88 -31.33 6.55
CA VAL A 102 -15.58 -30.15 5.65
C VAL A 102 -15.76 -28.81 6.39
N LEU A 103 -14.82 -27.85 6.54
CA LEU A 103 -13.49 -27.64 5.94
C LEU A 103 -12.82 -26.35 6.52
N LEU A 104 -11.49 -26.28 6.40
CA LEU A 104 -10.65 -25.08 6.15
C LEU A 104 -10.32 -24.10 7.30
N SER A 105 -9.17 -24.38 7.95
CA SER A 105 -7.99 -23.49 7.99
C SER A 105 -8.25 -21.97 8.05
N LEU A 106 -8.21 -21.42 9.26
CA LEU A 106 -7.88 -20.02 9.53
C LEU A 106 -6.36 -19.92 9.43
N GLY A 107 -5.76 -19.65 8.27
CA GLY A 107 -6.10 -18.53 7.40
C GLY A 107 -4.99 -17.49 7.60
N SER A 108 -3.79 -17.86 7.17
CA SER A 108 -2.60 -17.02 7.10
C SER A 108 -3.00 -15.65 6.56
N LEU A 109 -2.96 -14.62 7.40
CA LEU A 109 -2.98 -13.22 6.96
C LEU A 109 -1.65 -12.94 6.24
N VAL A 110 -1.61 -13.43 5.01
CA VAL A 110 -0.97 -12.91 3.81
C VAL A 110 0.06 -11.81 4.11
N TRP A 111 1.21 -12.23 4.61
CA TRP A 111 2.51 -11.60 4.32
C TRP A 111 2.96 -11.86 2.86
N ARG A 112 2.05 -12.20 1.93
CA ARG A 112 2.40 -12.57 0.55
C ARG A 112 2.92 -11.40 -0.30
N ASN A 113 2.88 -10.16 0.17
CA ASN A 113 3.38 -9.01 -0.60
C ASN A 113 4.80 -8.56 -0.21
N LEU A 114 5.54 -9.33 0.61
CA LEU A 114 6.91 -9.00 1.02
C LEU A 114 7.98 -10.01 0.57
N TYR A 115 7.62 -11.10 -0.11
CA TYR A 115 8.57 -12.14 -0.50
C TYR A 115 9.35 -11.89 -1.81
N ASN A 116 9.15 -10.75 -2.49
CA ASN A 116 9.89 -10.42 -3.72
C ASN A 116 10.98 -9.34 -3.59
N LEU A 117 11.23 -8.82 -2.38
CA LEU A 117 12.41 -8.00 -2.15
C LEU A 117 13.57 -8.89 -1.71
N GLY A 118 14.05 -9.69 -2.66
CA GLY A 118 15.29 -10.45 -2.56
C GLY A 118 16.49 -9.51 -2.42
N LEU A 119 16.66 -8.92 -1.24
CA LEU A 119 17.86 -8.23 -0.81
C LEU A 119 18.55 -9.09 0.25
N ILE A 120 18.94 -10.30 -0.16
CA ILE A 120 19.95 -11.08 0.56
C ILE A 120 21.22 -11.04 -0.29
N ARG A 121 22.31 -10.65 0.40
CA ARG A 121 23.74 -10.84 0.13
C ARG A 121 24.54 -9.74 -0.58
N SER A 122 25.32 -9.07 0.26
CA SER A 122 26.74 -8.69 0.18
C SER A 122 27.39 -8.62 -1.20
N TYR A 123 27.85 -7.42 -1.54
CA TYR A 123 29.07 -7.26 -2.34
C TYR A 123 30.28 -7.56 -1.44
N SER A 124 31.18 -8.39 -1.94
CA SER A 124 32.56 -8.51 -1.48
C SER A 124 33.48 -7.82 -2.46
#